data_AF-A0AAV4GZ63-F1
#
_entry.id   AF-A0AAV4GZ63-F1
#
_cell.length_a   1.000
_cell.length_b   1.000
_cell.length_c   1.000
_cell.angle_alpha   90.00
_cell.angle_beta   90.00
_cell.angle_gamma   90.00
#
_symmetry.space_group_name_H-M   'P 1'
#
loop_
_entity.id
_entity.type
_entity.pdbx_description
1 polymer ?
#
loop_
_entity_poly.entity_id
_entity_poly.type
_entity_poly.pdbx_seq_one_letter_code
_entity_poly.pdbx_strand_id
1 'polypeptide(L)'
;MAWSGIEPTTAESQVRRANHTDLSNSISTGGVAAPHDVARRHFALVKSVLTYNCGIWALTQSQEERLNAFHRKQLKKALNIKYPVKITNSSLYNKCNKRPLSIFILESRWRLFGHILIRDSQIPANQAMSGYVVTEGSKFIGRPLTTLPVVLNRDLSRIINSNLQLKSSHDLEHLRSIAQQRDEWTKLTARIREAAEASQSEH
;
A
#
# COMPACT_ATOMS: atom_id res chain seq x y z
N MET A 1 8.73 16.65 56.64
CA MET A 1 7.35 16.56 56.10
C MET A 1 7.36 15.54 54.98
N ALA A 2 6.54 14.51 55.12
CA ALA A 2 6.53 13.31 54.29
C ALA A 2 5.86 13.55 52.93
N TRP A 3 6.35 12.83 51.93
CA TRP A 3 5.74 12.63 50.63
C TRP A 3 4.31 12.09 50.78
N SER A 4 3.35 12.67 50.05
CA SER A 4 2.06 12.02 49.80
C SER A 4 1.92 11.82 48.29
N GLY A 5 2.27 10.61 47.86
CA GLY A 5 2.00 10.12 46.52
C GLY A 5 0.49 10.00 46.32
N ILE A 6 0.03 10.47 45.16
CA ILE A 6 -1.34 10.30 44.71
C ILE A 6 -1.51 8.83 44.33
N GLU A 7 -2.15 8.04 45.19
CA GLU A 7 -2.51 6.66 44.86
C GLU A 7 -3.63 6.66 43.81
N PRO A 8 -3.51 5.85 42.74
CA PRO A 8 -4.57 5.69 41.77
C PRO A 8 -5.74 4.91 42.39
N THR A 9 -6.91 5.56 42.37
CA THR A 9 -8.20 5.07 42.87
C THR A 9 -8.49 3.64 42.42
N THR A 10 -8.97 2.82 43.36
CA THR A 10 -9.16 1.34 43.27
C THR A 10 -9.92 0.88 42.01
N ALA A 11 -10.76 1.73 41.42
CA ALA A 11 -11.51 1.42 40.19
C ALA A 11 -10.62 1.42 38.92
N GLU A 12 -9.65 2.35 38.79
CA GLU A 12 -8.80 2.43 37.59
C GLU A 12 -7.75 1.32 37.54
N SER A 13 -7.26 0.89 38.71
CA SER A 13 -6.35 -0.25 38.81
C SER A 13 -7.05 -1.58 38.52
N GLN A 14 -8.35 -1.71 38.83
CA GLN A 14 -9.16 -2.88 38.46
C GLN A 14 -9.49 -2.91 36.96
N VAL A 15 -9.82 -1.78 36.34
CA VAL A 15 -10.08 -1.70 34.90
C VAL A 15 -8.80 -1.95 34.07
N ARG A 16 -7.65 -1.41 34.51
CA ARG A 16 -6.36 -1.71 33.87
C ARG A 16 -5.92 -3.17 34.06
N ARG A 17 -6.19 -3.77 35.23
CA ARG A 17 -5.96 -5.22 35.42
C ARG A 17 -6.89 -6.05 34.55
N ALA A 18 -8.18 -5.73 34.47
CA ALA A 18 -9.16 -6.43 33.65
C ALA A 18 -8.76 -6.43 32.16
N ASN A 19 -8.34 -5.29 31.62
CA ASN A 19 -7.87 -5.18 30.23
C ASN A 19 -6.56 -5.93 29.97
N HIS A 20 -5.65 -6.01 30.95
CA HIS A 20 -4.41 -6.76 30.83
C HIS A 20 -4.64 -8.28 30.96
N THR A 21 -5.57 -8.71 31.82
CA THR A 21 -5.96 -10.14 31.95
C THR A 21 -6.77 -10.65 30.76
N ASP A 22 -7.55 -9.79 30.08
CA ASP A 22 -8.28 -10.18 28.86
C ASP A 22 -7.34 -10.38 27.65
N LEU A 23 -6.25 -9.62 27.59
CA LEU A 23 -5.22 -9.80 26.57
C LEU A 23 -4.42 -11.11 26.76
N SER A 24 -4.19 -11.53 28.01
CA SER A 24 -3.50 -12.79 28.31
C SER A 24 -4.42 -14.03 28.24
N ASN A 25 -5.71 -13.92 28.58
CA ASN A 25 -6.63 -15.06 28.57
C ASN A 25 -7.07 -15.47 27.16
N SER A 26 -7.03 -14.57 26.18
CA SER A 26 -7.25 -14.92 24.76
C SER A 26 -6.14 -15.78 24.14
N ILE A 27 -5.01 -15.96 24.85
CA ILE A 27 -3.89 -16.81 24.44
C ILE A 27 -4.00 -18.23 25.06
N SER A 28 -4.87 -18.44 26.06
CA SER A 28 -4.90 -19.66 26.89
C SER A 28 -6.12 -20.57 26.71
N THR A 29 -7.17 -20.19 25.98
CA THR A 29 -8.32 -21.08 25.76
C THR A 29 -8.21 -21.76 24.39
N GLY A 30 -8.06 -23.08 24.41
CA GLY A 30 -7.88 -23.96 23.24
C GLY A 30 -9.05 -24.02 22.25
N GLY A 31 -9.45 -22.89 21.68
CA GLY A 31 -10.11 -22.82 20.39
C GLY A 31 -9.05 -22.49 19.35
N VAL A 32 -8.76 -23.42 18.43
CA VAL A 32 -7.87 -23.15 17.30
C VAL A 32 -8.49 -22.01 16.48
N ALA A 33 -8.03 -20.78 16.72
CA ALA A 33 -8.44 -19.63 15.94
C ALA A 33 -8.27 -19.97 14.46
N ALA A 34 -9.30 -19.74 13.65
CA ALA A 34 -9.27 -20.12 12.24
C ALA A 34 -7.99 -19.54 11.60
N PRO A 35 -7.28 -20.29 10.73
CA PRO A 35 -6.02 -19.84 10.14
C PRO A 35 -6.12 -18.45 9.49
N HIS A 36 -7.32 -18.09 9.05
CA HIS A 36 -7.65 -16.79 8.49
C HIS A 36 -7.59 -15.63 9.52
N ASP A 37 -7.91 -15.86 10.79
CA ASP A 37 -7.98 -14.80 11.81
C ASP A 37 -6.60 -14.42 12.35
N VAL A 38 -5.72 -15.40 12.53
CA VAL A 38 -4.30 -15.18 12.91
C VAL A 38 -3.57 -14.48 11.78
N ALA A 39 -3.78 -14.92 10.55
CA ALA A 39 -3.34 -14.20 9.35
C ALA A 39 -3.83 -12.75 9.43
N ARG A 40 -5.14 -12.54 9.53
CA ARG A 40 -5.75 -11.21 9.52
C ARG A 40 -5.13 -10.24 10.54
N ARG A 41 -4.89 -10.67 11.77
CA ARG A 41 -4.31 -9.82 12.84
C ARG A 41 -2.84 -9.46 12.57
N HIS A 42 -1.99 -10.44 12.27
CA HIS A 42 -0.58 -10.20 11.97
C HIS A 42 -0.42 -9.32 10.73
N PHE A 43 -1.24 -9.56 9.71
CA PHE A 43 -1.26 -8.73 8.51
C PHE A 43 -1.71 -7.30 8.79
N ALA A 44 -2.70 -7.07 9.65
CA ALA A 44 -3.17 -5.72 9.94
C ALA A 44 -2.04 -4.82 10.46
N LEU A 45 -1.22 -5.34 11.38
CA LEU A 45 -0.11 -4.60 12.00
C LEU A 45 1.09 -4.46 11.06
N VAL A 46 1.51 -5.56 10.41
CA VAL A 46 2.66 -5.51 9.49
C VAL A 46 2.31 -4.66 8.26
N LYS A 47 1.08 -4.76 7.75
CA LYS A 47 0.62 -3.96 6.62
C LYS A 47 0.62 -2.49 6.96
N SER A 48 0.09 -2.05 8.10
CA SER A 48 0.02 -0.63 8.44
C SER A 48 1.41 0.02 8.48
N VAL A 49 2.40 -0.68 9.06
CA VAL A 49 3.79 -0.22 9.11
C VAL A 49 4.42 -0.24 7.71
N LEU A 50 4.27 -1.35 6.98
CA LEU A 50 4.88 -1.51 5.67
C LEU A 50 4.29 -0.55 4.63
N THR A 51 3.03 -0.19 4.76
CA THR A 51 2.36 0.69 3.80
C THR A 51 2.43 2.16 4.18
N TYR A 52 3.11 2.49 5.28
CA TYR A 52 3.32 3.88 5.68
C TYR A 52 4.08 4.62 4.56
N ASN A 53 3.48 5.70 4.04
CA ASN A 53 4.01 6.51 2.95
C ASN A 53 4.38 5.74 1.66
N CYS A 54 3.84 4.52 1.46
CA CYS A 54 4.16 3.72 0.27
C CYS A 54 3.73 4.37 -1.05
N GLY A 55 2.85 5.38 -1.01
CA GLY A 55 2.47 6.17 -2.18
C GLY A 55 3.62 6.98 -2.79
N ILE A 56 4.70 7.21 -2.06
CA ILE A 56 5.89 7.96 -2.55
C ILE A 56 6.94 7.01 -3.13
N TRP A 57 6.75 5.69 -3.02
CA TRP A 57 7.76 4.73 -3.46
C TRP A 57 7.79 4.56 -4.97
N ALA A 58 8.91 4.94 -5.58
CA ALA A 58 9.23 4.69 -6.98
C ALA A 58 9.91 3.32 -7.15
N LEU A 59 9.15 2.23 -6.96
CA LEU A 59 9.68 0.88 -6.98
C LEU A 59 9.97 0.34 -8.39
N THR A 60 11.09 -0.36 -8.53
CA THR A 60 11.37 -1.20 -9.71
C THR A 60 10.52 -2.47 -9.68
N GLN A 61 10.34 -3.12 -10.83
CA GLN A 61 9.60 -4.39 -10.92
C GLN A 61 10.20 -5.47 -10.01
N SER A 62 11.53 -5.58 -9.97
CA SER A 62 12.23 -6.52 -9.09
C SER A 62 12.01 -6.22 -7.59
N GLN A 63 11.87 -4.96 -7.20
CA GLN A 63 11.54 -4.59 -5.82
C GLN A 63 10.09 -4.95 -5.48
N GLU A 64 9.14 -4.72 -6.41
CA GLU A 64 7.74 -5.13 -6.28
C GLU A 64 7.61 -6.66 -6.13
N GLU A 65 8.37 -7.43 -6.90
CA GLU A 65 8.41 -8.90 -6.81
C GLU A 65 8.95 -9.38 -5.46
N ARG A 66 10.01 -8.74 -4.93
CA ARG A 66 10.57 -9.06 -3.62
C ARG A 66 9.58 -8.76 -2.49
N LEU A 67 8.86 -7.64 -2.59
CA LEU A 67 7.77 -7.29 -1.66
C LEU A 67 6.64 -8.32 -1.71
N ASN A 68 6.23 -8.74 -2.91
CA ASN A 68 5.24 -9.79 -3.08
C ASN A 68 5.73 -11.14 -2.52
N ALA A 69 7.00 -11.49 -2.71
CA ALA A 69 7.59 -12.70 -2.13
C ALA A 69 7.61 -12.67 -0.60
N PHE A 70 7.96 -11.52 -0.01
CA PHE A 70 7.85 -11.31 1.44
C PHE A 70 6.42 -11.49 1.93
N HIS A 71 5.43 -10.87 1.26
CA HIS A 71 4.02 -11.00 1.60
C HIS A 71 3.55 -12.46 1.54
N ARG A 72 3.89 -13.19 0.47
CA ARG A 72 3.58 -14.63 0.35
C ARG A 72 4.22 -15.47 1.45
N LYS A 73 5.46 -15.16 1.85
CA LYS A 73 6.16 -15.86 2.95
C LYS A 73 5.41 -15.67 4.28
N GLN A 74 4.93 -14.46 4.56
CA GLN A 74 4.10 -14.21 5.74
C GLN A 74 2.77 -14.98 5.65
N LEU A 75 2.10 -15.00 4.49
CA LEU A 75 0.83 -15.72 4.30
C LEU A 75 0.97 -17.22 4.54
N LYS A 76 2.05 -17.83 4.02
CA LYS A 76 2.36 -19.23 4.27
C LYS A 76 2.61 -19.53 5.74
N LYS A 77 3.32 -18.64 6.46
CA LYS A 77 3.55 -18.77 7.90
C LYS A 77 2.23 -18.70 8.69
N ALA A 78 1.37 -17.75 8.35
CA ALA A 78 0.09 -17.59 9.03
C ALA A 78 -0.87 -18.78 8.81
N LEU A 79 -0.84 -19.38 7.62
CA LEU A 79 -1.58 -20.61 7.31
C LEU A 79 -0.88 -21.89 7.80
N ASN A 80 0.27 -21.78 8.48
CA ASN A 80 1.10 -22.90 8.93
C ASN A 80 1.44 -23.92 7.82
N ILE A 81 1.61 -23.44 6.58
CA ILE A 81 1.96 -24.31 5.45
C ILE A 81 3.45 -24.64 5.53
N LYS A 82 3.74 -25.90 5.84
CA LYS A 82 5.10 -26.45 5.88
C LYS A 82 5.40 -27.26 4.64
N TYR A 83 6.68 -27.37 4.32
CA TYR A 83 7.17 -28.38 3.37
C TYR A 83 6.70 -29.78 3.83
N PRO A 84 6.29 -30.71 2.94
CA PRO A 84 6.41 -30.71 1.47
C PRO A 84 5.21 -30.14 0.71
N VAL A 85 4.23 -29.56 1.38
CA VAL A 85 2.97 -29.11 0.76
C VAL A 85 3.24 -27.95 -0.22
N LYS A 86 2.96 -28.18 -1.51
CA LYS A 86 3.04 -27.16 -2.56
C LYS A 86 1.68 -26.50 -2.75
N ILE A 87 1.66 -25.17 -2.76
CA ILE A 87 0.48 -24.35 -3.05
C ILE A 87 0.86 -23.30 -4.11
N THR A 88 -0.02 -23.09 -5.09
CA THR A 88 0.16 -22.06 -6.11
C THR A 88 -0.05 -20.67 -5.51
N ASN A 89 0.55 -19.64 -6.12
CA ASN A 89 0.44 -18.26 -5.65
C ASN A 89 -1.02 -17.78 -5.67
N SER A 90 -1.76 -18.10 -6.74
CA SER A 90 -3.18 -17.77 -6.89
C SER A 90 -4.04 -18.44 -5.80
N SER A 91 -3.83 -19.73 -5.54
CA SER A 91 -4.55 -20.45 -4.48
C SER A 91 -4.28 -19.88 -3.09
N LEU A 92 -3.03 -19.49 -2.81
CA LEU A 92 -2.65 -18.85 -1.54
C LEU A 92 -3.41 -17.54 -1.31
N TYR A 93 -3.48 -16.68 -2.33
CA TYR A 93 -4.20 -15.40 -2.25
C TYR A 93 -5.71 -15.58 -2.14
N ASN A 94 -6.29 -16.53 -2.89
CA ASN A 94 -7.71 -16.86 -2.83
C ASN A 94 -8.11 -17.39 -1.45
N LYS A 95 -7.31 -18.29 -0.84
CA LYS A 95 -7.56 -18.82 0.51
C LYS A 95 -7.57 -17.74 1.59
N CYS A 96 -6.74 -16.71 1.44
CA CYS A 96 -6.68 -15.61 2.40
C CYS A 96 -7.61 -14.43 2.05
N ASN A 97 -8.29 -14.47 0.90
CA ASN A 97 -9.01 -13.34 0.32
C ASN A 97 -8.15 -12.05 0.34
N LYS A 98 -6.90 -12.16 -0.11
CA LYS A 98 -5.93 -11.04 -0.17
C LYS A 98 -5.40 -10.86 -1.59
N ARG A 99 -5.02 -9.61 -1.90
CA ARG A 99 -4.32 -9.25 -3.13
C ARG A 99 -2.80 -9.16 -2.90
N PRO A 100 -1.99 -9.24 -3.96
CA PRO A 100 -0.57 -8.93 -3.89
C PRO A 100 -0.32 -7.54 -3.30
N LEU A 101 0.83 -7.36 -2.65
CA LEU A 101 1.16 -6.10 -1.99
C LEU A 101 1.47 -5.00 -3.01
N SER A 102 2.02 -5.36 -4.17
CA SER A 102 2.25 -4.44 -5.29
C SER A 102 0.99 -3.68 -5.72
N ILE A 103 -0.16 -4.37 -5.77
CA ILE A 103 -1.46 -3.76 -6.11
C ILE A 103 -1.87 -2.72 -5.08
N PHE A 104 -1.67 -3.01 -3.79
CA PHE A 104 -1.97 -2.05 -2.73
C PHE A 104 -1.08 -0.80 -2.77
N ILE A 105 0.21 -0.98 -3.09
CA ILE A 105 1.15 0.14 -3.25
C ILE A 105 0.74 0.99 -4.45
N LEU A 106 0.35 0.37 -5.56
CA LEU A 106 -0.18 1.06 -6.74
C LEU A 106 -1.42 1.89 -6.37
N GLU A 107 -2.42 1.29 -5.72
CA GLU A 107 -3.63 2.02 -5.28
C GLU A 107 -3.27 3.21 -4.37
N SER A 108 -2.34 3.01 -3.43
CA SER A 108 -1.89 4.06 -2.51
C SER A 108 -1.15 5.20 -3.21
N ARG A 109 -0.33 4.89 -4.22
CA ARG A 109 0.38 5.85 -5.07
C ARG A 109 -0.60 6.70 -5.88
N TRP A 110 -1.56 6.07 -6.55
CA TRP A 110 -2.58 6.78 -7.33
C TRP A 110 -3.53 7.59 -6.44
N ARG A 111 -3.84 7.10 -5.23
CA ARG A 111 -4.60 7.88 -4.24
C ARG A 111 -3.84 9.13 -3.80
N LEU A 112 -2.55 9.02 -3.51
CA LEU A 112 -1.71 10.17 -3.16
C LEU A 112 -1.59 11.14 -4.33
N PHE A 113 -1.35 10.63 -5.54
CA PHE A 113 -1.20 11.45 -6.74
C PHE A 113 -2.47 12.27 -7.03
N GLY A 114 -3.64 11.62 -6.99
CA GLY A 114 -4.92 12.32 -7.13
C GLY A 114 -5.12 13.38 -6.04
N HIS A 115 -4.73 13.07 -4.80
CA HIS A 115 -4.81 14.04 -3.70
C HIS A 115 -3.95 15.29 -3.96
N ILE A 116 -2.75 15.12 -4.52
CA ILE A 116 -1.87 16.25 -4.88
C ILE A 116 -2.48 17.08 -6.01
N LEU A 117 -3.05 16.44 -7.05
CA LEU A 117 -3.63 17.14 -8.20
C LEU A 117 -4.89 17.94 -7.87
N ILE A 118 -5.74 17.42 -6.98
CA ILE A 118 -6.98 18.09 -6.53
C ILE A 118 -6.68 19.34 -5.69
N ARG A 119 -5.54 19.35 -5.01
CA ARG A 119 -5.14 20.44 -4.11
C ARG A 119 -4.68 21.68 -4.90
N ASP A 120 -4.63 22.81 -4.21
CA ASP A 120 -4.16 24.08 -4.78
C ASP A 120 -2.77 23.91 -5.41
N SER A 121 -2.59 24.55 -6.56
CA SER A 121 -1.30 24.72 -7.25
C SER A 121 -0.21 25.34 -6.37
N GLN A 122 -0.57 26.12 -5.35
CA GLN A 122 0.40 26.73 -4.43
C GLN A 122 1.02 25.76 -3.42
N ILE A 123 0.49 24.54 -3.30
CA ILE A 123 1.05 23.55 -2.38
C ILE A 123 2.40 23.05 -2.92
N PRO A 124 3.45 22.94 -2.07
CA PRO A 124 4.79 22.54 -2.51
C PRO A 124 4.82 21.21 -3.29
N ALA A 125 3.96 20.26 -2.93
CA ALA A 125 3.85 18.99 -3.65
C ALA A 125 3.33 19.16 -5.10
N ASN A 126 2.40 20.08 -5.33
CA ASN A 126 1.87 20.36 -6.66
C ASN A 126 2.90 21.12 -7.51
N GLN A 127 3.54 22.14 -6.92
CA GLN A 127 4.65 22.86 -7.56
C GLN A 127 5.81 21.91 -7.94
N ALA A 128 6.17 20.97 -7.06
CA ALA A 128 7.16 19.95 -7.35
C ALA A 128 6.76 19.08 -8.54
N MET A 129 5.49 18.65 -8.61
CA MET A 129 4.98 17.86 -9.75
C MET A 129 5.05 18.63 -11.07
N SER A 130 4.69 19.92 -11.08
CA SER A 130 4.85 20.78 -12.26
C SER A 130 6.32 20.90 -12.68
N GLY A 131 7.23 21.08 -11.72
CA GLY A 131 8.67 21.14 -11.97
C GLY A 131 9.24 19.86 -12.59
N TYR A 132 8.72 18.69 -12.21
CA TYR A 132 9.17 17.42 -12.79
C TYR A 132 8.80 17.26 -14.26
N VAL A 133 7.60 17.70 -14.67
CA VAL A 133 7.09 17.53 -16.05
C VAL A 133 7.76 18.51 -17.02
N VAL A 134 8.20 19.67 -16.53
CA VAL A 134 8.80 20.75 -17.34
C VAL A 134 10.31 20.58 -17.53
N THR A 135 10.92 19.48 -17.06
CA THR A 135 12.38 19.31 -17.12
C THR A 135 12.91 19.10 -18.55
N GLU A 136 13.06 20.19 -19.31
CA GLU A 136 13.84 20.30 -20.56
C GLU A 136 15.36 20.40 -20.27
N GLY A 137 15.82 19.79 -19.18
CA GLY A 137 17.20 19.88 -18.70
C GLY A 137 18.09 18.74 -19.17
N SER A 138 19.41 18.90 -18.99
CA SER A 138 20.38 17.83 -19.27
C SER A 138 20.09 16.60 -18.41
N LYS A 139 19.97 15.45 -19.06
CA LYS A 139 19.73 14.17 -18.36
C LYS A 139 20.96 13.86 -17.50
N PHE A 140 20.71 13.45 -16.26
CA PHE A 140 21.79 12.99 -15.37
C PHE A 140 22.55 11.83 -16.05
N ILE A 141 23.87 11.97 -16.15
CA ILE A 141 24.74 10.97 -16.77
C ILE A 141 24.90 9.80 -15.79
N GLY A 142 24.38 8.62 -16.16
CA GLY A 142 24.45 7.41 -15.36
C GLY A 142 23.17 6.59 -15.38
N ARG A 143 23.06 5.58 -14.50
CA ARG A 143 21.84 4.78 -14.36
C ARG A 143 20.70 5.68 -13.84
N PRO A 144 19.61 5.88 -14.59
CA PRO A 144 18.49 6.66 -14.10
C PRO A 144 17.89 5.97 -12.87
N LEU A 145 17.83 6.69 -11.76
CA LEU A 145 17.05 6.29 -10.60
C LEU A 145 15.57 6.27 -11.01
N THR A 146 14.82 5.28 -10.54
CA THR A 146 13.36 5.27 -10.75
C THR A 146 12.76 6.43 -9.97
N THR A 147 12.05 7.32 -10.67
CA THR A 147 11.32 8.44 -10.07
C THR A 147 9.82 8.18 -10.13
N LEU A 148 9.06 8.90 -9.29
CA LEU A 148 7.61 8.77 -9.23
C LEU A 148 6.92 9.01 -10.58
N PRO A 149 7.24 10.06 -11.37
CA PRO A 149 6.63 10.27 -12.69
C PRO A 149 6.90 9.11 -13.65
N VAL A 150 8.11 8.54 -13.63
CA VAL A 150 8.45 7.38 -14.48
C VAL A 150 7.60 6.16 -14.11
N VAL A 151 7.41 5.92 -12.82
CA VAL A 151 6.57 4.83 -12.33
C VAL A 151 5.09 5.06 -12.65
N LEU A 152 4.59 6.29 -12.49
CA LEU A 152 3.21 6.65 -12.86
C LEU A 152 2.98 6.49 -14.37
N ASN A 153 3.93 6.92 -15.20
CA ASN A 153 3.84 6.75 -16.65
C ASN A 153 3.88 5.27 -17.05
N ARG A 154 4.67 4.44 -16.36
CA ARG A 154 4.66 2.98 -16.52
C ARG A 154 3.33 2.37 -16.09
N ASP A 155 2.71 2.88 -15.02
CA ASP A 155 1.39 2.42 -14.58
C ASP A 155 0.31 2.77 -15.61
N LEU A 156 0.36 3.97 -16.20
CA LEU A 156 -0.52 4.39 -17.28
C LEU A 156 -0.34 3.55 -18.55
N SER A 157 0.90 3.20 -18.91
CA SER A 157 1.16 2.38 -20.09
C SER A 157 0.61 0.96 -20.00
N ARG A 158 0.19 0.50 -18.81
CA ARG A 158 -0.51 -0.79 -18.66
C ARG A 158 -1.94 -0.75 -19.19
N ILE A 159 -2.54 0.43 -19.31
CA ILE A 159 -3.85 0.59 -19.93
C ILE A 159 -3.65 0.67 -21.45
N ILE A 160 -4.08 -0.36 -22.16
CA ILE A 160 -3.90 -0.55 -23.61
C ILE A 160 -4.56 0.57 -24.45
N ASN A 161 -5.57 1.27 -23.89
CA ASN A 161 -6.43 2.21 -24.63
C ASN A 161 -6.34 3.68 -24.16
N SER A 162 -5.31 4.08 -23.41
CA SER A 162 -5.20 5.47 -22.94
C SER A 162 -4.02 6.22 -23.55
N ASN A 163 -4.30 7.35 -24.19
CA ASN A 163 -3.31 8.35 -24.62
C ASN A 163 -2.71 9.15 -23.45
N LEU A 164 -2.89 8.70 -22.21
CA LEU A 164 -2.47 9.40 -21.00
C LEU A 164 -0.97 9.18 -20.78
N GLN A 165 -0.19 10.26 -20.87
CA GLN A 165 1.24 10.27 -20.57
C GLN A 165 1.52 11.35 -19.52
N LEU A 166 2.66 11.29 -18.84
CA LEU A 166 3.12 12.37 -17.94
C LEU A 166 4.40 12.96 -18.51
N LYS A 167 4.32 13.51 -19.74
CA LYS A 167 5.48 14.08 -20.44
C LYS A 167 5.34 15.58 -20.66
N SER A 168 4.11 16.04 -20.92
CA SER A 168 3.84 17.45 -21.17
C SER A 168 3.03 18.07 -20.03
N SER A 169 3.18 19.39 -19.85
CA SER A 169 2.36 20.17 -18.93
C SER A 169 0.86 20.05 -19.24
N HIS A 170 0.52 19.93 -20.54
CA HIS A 170 -0.84 19.70 -20.99
C HIS A 170 -1.41 18.36 -20.47
N ASP A 171 -0.60 17.30 -20.46
CA ASP A 171 -1.05 16.00 -19.98
C ASP A 171 -1.33 16.02 -18.46
N LEU A 172 -0.52 16.77 -17.71
CA LEU A 172 -0.70 16.96 -16.28
C LEU A 172 -2.00 17.72 -15.99
N GLU A 173 -2.33 18.76 -16.75
CA GLU A 173 -3.57 19.50 -16.59
C GLU A 173 -4.79 18.66 -17.00
N HIS A 174 -4.67 17.81 -18.03
CA HIS A 174 -5.71 16.85 -18.39
C HIS A 174 -5.93 15.82 -17.27
N LEU A 175 -4.88 15.31 -16.64
CA LEU A 175 -5.02 14.44 -15.47
C LEU A 175 -5.63 15.18 -14.27
N ARG A 176 -5.35 16.48 -14.14
CA ARG A 176 -5.94 17.32 -13.09
C ARG A 176 -7.45 17.48 -13.27
N SER A 177 -7.92 17.72 -14.49
CA SER A 177 -9.36 17.82 -14.77
C SER A 177 -10.08 16.49 -14.47
N ILE A 178 -9.48 15.35 -14.80
CA ILE A 178 -9.98 14.01 -14.43
C ILE A 178 -9.97 13.85 -12.89
N ALA A 179 -8.91 14.28 -12.21
CA ALA A 179 -8.79 14.14 -10.76
C ALA A 179 -9.84 14.96 -9.98
N GLN A 180 -10.23 16.14 -10.50
CA GLN A 180 -11.32 16.94 -9.92
C GLN A 180 -12.66 16.20 -9.95
N GLN A 181 -12.88 15.36 -10.96
CA GLN A 181 -14.05 14.49 -11.06
C GLN A 181 -13.79 13.17 -10.33
N ARG A 182 -14.22 13.10 -9.06
CA ARG A 182 -13.97 11.93 -8.19
C ARG A 182 -14.38 10.59 -8.83
N ASP A 183 -15.50 10.55 -9.55
CA ASP A 183 -16.01 9.34 -10.17
C ASP A 183 -15.11 8.88 -11.32
N GLU A 184 -14.68 9.80 -12.19
CA GLU A 184 -13.75 9.51 -13.28
C GLU A 184 -12.38 9.10 -12.77
N TRP A 185 -11.88 9.76 -11.72
CA TRP A 185 -10.63 9.34 -11.05
C TRP A 185 -10.74 7.92 -10.48
N THR A 186 -11.88 7.59 -9.87
CA THR A 186 -12.12 6.25 -9.31
C THR A 186 -12.18 5.20 -10.42
N LYS A 187 -12.84 5.49 -11.56
CA LYS A 187 -12.85 4.62 -12.73
C LYS A 187 -11.46 4.42 -13.32
N LEU A 188 -10.67 5.49 -13.45
CA LEU A 188 -9.30 5.42 -13.97
C LEU A 188 -8.44 4.52 -13.07
N THR A 189 -8.44 4.76 -11.77
CA THR A 189 -7.64 3.95 -10.82
C THR A 189 -8.08 2.49 -10.77
N ALA A 190 -9.38 2.20 -10.90
CA ALA A 190 -9.89 0.84 -11.02
C ALA A 190 -9.37 0.14 -12.28
N ARG A 191 -9.37 0.82 -13.44
CA ARG A 191 -8.80 0.27 -14.69
C ARG A 191 -7.31 -0.03 -14.58
N ILE A 192 -6.52 0.87 -13.97
CA ILE A 192 -5.08 0.64 -13.76
C ILE A 192 -4.87 -0.58 -12.87
N ARG A 193 -5.67 -0.70 -11.80
CA ARG A 193 -5.62 -1.85 -10.90
C ARG A 193 -5.93 -3.15 -11.62
N GLU A 194 -7.01 -3.19 -12.39
CA GLU A 194 -7.42 -4.39 -13.14
C GLU A 194 -6.35 -4.81 -14.15
N ALA A 195 -5.76 -3.86 -14.87
CA ALA A 195 -4.63 -4.13 -15.76
C ALA A 195 -3.41 -4.69 -14.99
N ALA A 196 -3.10 -4.15 -13.81
CA ALA A 196 -2.00 -4.63 -12.98
C ALA A 196 -2.27 -6.01 -12.37
N GLU A 197 -3.51 -6.33 -12.02
CA GLU A 197 -3.93 -7.65 -11.53
C GLU A 197 -3.80 -8.70 -12.64
N ALA A 198 -4.19 -8.37 -13.88
CA ALA A 198 -4.05 -9.25 -15.04
C ALA A 198 -2.57 -9.64 -15.30
N SER A 199 -1.64 -8.69 -15.23
CA SER A 199 -0.21 -8.98 -15.38
C SER A 199 0.39 -9.85 -14.26
N GLN A 200 -0.28 -9.99 -13.11
CA GLN A 200 0.19 -10.82 -11.99
C GLN A 200 -0.38 -12.24 -12.01
N SER A 201 -1.49 -12.50 -12.73
CA SER A 201 -2.07 -13.83 -12.85
C SER A 201 -1.34 -14.75 -13.85
N GLU A 202 -0.55 -14.18 -14.75
CA GLU A 202 0.21 -14.91 -15.78
C GLU A 202 1.53 -15.50 -15.27
N HIS A 203 1.89 -15.26 -14.00
CA HIS A 203 3.15 -15.67 -13.35
C HIS A 203 2.93 -16.52 -12.09
#